data_AF-A0A135VBW1-F1
#
_entry.id   AF-A0A135VBW1-F1
#
_cell.length_a   1.000
_cell.length_b   1.000
_cell.length_c   1.000
_cell.angle_alpha   90.00
_cell.angle_beta   90.00
_cell.angle_gamma   90.00
#
_symmetry.space_group_name_H-M   'P 1'
#
loop_
_entity.id
_entity.type
_entity.pdbx_description
1 polymer ?
#
loop_
_entity_poly.entity_id
_entity_poly.type
_entity_poly.pdbx_seq_one_letter_code
_entity_poly.pdbx_strand_id
1 'polypeptide(L)'
;MPRKSGNEKQRRTRTLTQRVQSIFSFIEAQPEPFPKSEFQRIGLNPTTAETWVRLIEYIQSQPRIKVTKMGSSTFIEKLENRYLSMLRKRILDSSLSLKERTQTMDDYINALLTLEKIEDGRIKQ
;
A
#
# COMPACT_ATOMS: atom_id res chain seq x y z
N MET A 1 -41.99 30.90 -23.83
CA MET A 1 -40.73 30.25 -24.26
C MET A 1 -40.02 29.66 -23.04
N PRO A 2 -39.80 28.34 -22.93
CA PRO A 2 -39.06 27.77 -21.82
C PRO A 2 -37.55 27.77 -22.13
N ARG A 3 -36.75 28.27 -21.18
CA ARG A 3 -35.29 28.19 -21.22
C ARG A 3 -34.85 26.77 -20.88
N LYS A 4 -33.98 26.22 -21.74
CA LYS A 4 -33.39 24.88 -21.66
C LYS A 4 -32.69 24.66 -20.30
N SER A 5 -32.96 23.52 -19.69
CA SER A 5 -32.27 22.96 -18.54
C SER A 5 -30.77 22.87 -18.81
N GLY A 6 -29.97 23.62 -18.05
CA GLY A 6 -28.52 23.48 -18.02
C GLY A 6 -28.14 22.09 -17.52
N ASN A 7 -27.27 21.42 -18.28
CA ASN A 7 -26.68 20.12 -17.94
C ASN A 7 -25.92 20.19 -16.60
N GLU A 8 -26.58 19.84 -15.49
CA GLU A 8 -25.93 19.43 -14.26
C GLU A 8 -25.29 18.04 -14.42
N LYS A 9 -24.20 17.94 -15.18
CA LYS A 9 -23.20 16.92 -14.90
C LYS A 9 -22.20 17.54 -13.93
N GLN A 10 -22.61 17.65 -12.67
CA GLN A 10 -21.66 17.84 -11.57
C GLN A 10 -20.59 16.76 -11.70
N ARG A 11 -19.39 17.15 -12.14
CA ARG A 11 -18.19 16.32 -12.08
C ARG A 11 -17.98 16.04 -10.58
N ARG A 12 -18.54 14.94 -10.08
CA ARG A 12 -18.28 14.49 -8.71
C ARG A 12 -16.77 14.33 -8.58
N THR A 13 -16.15 15.23 -7.81
CA THR A 13 -14.73 15.14 -7.50
C THR A 13 -14.50 13.78 -6.86
N ARG A 14 -13.70 12.92 -7.51
CA ARG A 14 -13.34 11.61 -6.94
C ARG A 14 -12.71 11.83 -5.57
N THR A 15 -13.14 11.05 -4.58
CA THR A 15 -12.48 11.05 -3.28
C THR A 15 -11.06 10.48 -3.40
N LEU A 16 -10.21 10.75 -2.41
CA LEU A 16 -8.85 10.20 -2.38
C LEU A 16 -8.86 8.67 -2.45
N THR A 17 -9.76 8.03 -1.70
CA THR A 17 -9.95 6.57 -1.70
C THR A 17 -10.31 6.04 -3.09
N GLN A 18 -11.27 6.66 -3.77
CA GLN A 18 -11.66 6.27 -5.13
C GLN A 18 -10.51 6.42 -6.12
N ARG A 19 -9.69 7.46 -5.95
CA ARG A 19 -8.50 7.68 -6.79
C ARG A 19 -7.46 6.58 -6.55
N VAL A 20 -7.17 6.24 -5.29
CA VAL A 20 -6.25 5.16 -4.93
C VAL A 20 -6.73 3.82 -5.48
N GLN A 21 -8.03 3.49 -5.32
CA GLN A 21 -8.62 2.27 -5.89
C GLN A 21 -8.44 2.22 -7.41
N SER A 22 -8.74 3.31 -8.12
CA SER A 22 -8.56 3.38 -9.57
C SER A 22 -7.10 3.22 -10.02
N ILE A 23 -6.14 3.65 -9.20
CA ILE A 23 -4.71 3.46 -9.48
C ILE A 23 -4.34 1.98 -9.34
N PHE A 24 -4.69 1.34 -8.22
CA PHE A 24 -4.33 -0.06 -7.99
C PHE A 24 -5.03 -1.02 -8.96
N SER A 25 -6.33 -0.84 -9.23
CA SER A 25 -7.02 -1.64 -10.25
C SER A 25 -6.43 -1.46 -11.65
N PHE A 26 -5.86 -0.28 -11.93
CA PHE A 26 -5.16 -0.06 -13.20
C PHE A 26 -3.83 -0.83 -13.26
N ILE A 27 -3.03 -0.76 -12.19
CA ILE A 27 -1.75 -1.47 -12.07
C ILE A 27 -1.97 -2.99 -12.23
N GLU A 28 -2.95 -3.56 -11.52
CA GLU A 28 -3.28 -5.00 -11.58
C GLU A 28 -3.69 -5.47 -12.99
N ALA A 29 -4.27 -4.58 -13.80
CA ALA A 29 -4.72 -4.90 -15.15
C ALA A 29 -3.63 -4.71 -16.23
N GLN A 30 -2.46 -4.12 -15.89
CA GLN A 30 -1.39 -3.93 -16.86
C GLN A 30 -0.47 -5.17 -16.95
N PRO A 31 0.05 -5.50 -18.14
CA PRO A 31 1.18 -6.43 -18.25
C PRO A 31 2.44 -5.83 -17.62
N GLU A 32 3.23 -6.65 -16.91
CA GLU A 32 4.46 -6.20 -16.25
C GLU A 32 5.72 -6.42 -17.14
N PRO A 33 6.66 -5.46 -17.21
CA PRO A 33 6.58 -4.07 -16.74
C PRO A 33 5.79 -3.18 -17.74
N PHE A 34 5.22 -2.08 -17.26
CA PHE A 34 4.56 -1.07 -18.10
C PHE A 34 5.09 0.35 -17.81
N PRO A 35 5.07 1.26 -18.80
CA PRO A 35 5.58 2.61 -18.59
C PRO A 35 4.60 3.46 -17.79
N LYS A 36 5.11 4.29 -16.87
CA LYS A 36 4.31 5.22 -16.06
C LYS A 36 3.39 6.13 -16.90
N SER A 37 3.74 6.41 -18.16
CA SER A 37 2.87 7.17 -19.08
C SER A 37 1.48 6.56 -19.23
N GLU A 38 1.33 5.25 -19.04
CA GLU A 38 0.06 4.55 -19.13
C GLU A 38 -0.99 5.06 -18.13
N PHE A 39 -0.57 5.66 -17.01
CA PHE A 39 -1.48 6.27 -16.04
C PHE A 39 -2.32 7.44 -16.62
N GLN A 40 -1.96 7.97 -17.79
CA GLN A 40 -2.79 8.92 -18.53
C GLN A 40 -4.16 8.33 -18.90
N ARG A 41 -4.25 7.01 -19.11
CA ARG A 41 -5.49 6.30 -19.45
C ARG A 41 -6.53 6.36 -18.33
N ILE A 42 -6.11 6.57 -17.08
CA ILE A 42 -7.00 6.79 -15.93
C ILE A 42 -7.13 8.27 -15.54
N GLY A 43 -6.59 9.17 -16.36
CA GLY A 43 -6.67 10.62 -16.20
C GLY A 43 -5.61 11.21 -15.26
N LEU A 44 -4.48 10.53 -15.03
CA LEU A 44 -3.35 11.10 -14.31
C LEU A 44 -2.34 11.69 -15.29
N ASN A 45 -2.03 12.98 -15.15
CA ASN A 45 -0.92 13.59 -15.91
C ASN A 45 0.45 13.03 -15.42
N PRO A 46 1.52 13.16 -16.22
CA PRO A 46 2.83 12.58 -15.90
C PRO A 46 3.41 12.98 -14.54
N THR A 47 3.27 14.24 -14.15
CA THR A 47 3.77 14.76 -12.87
C THR A 47 3.00 14.15 -11.69
N THR A 48 1.68 14.12 -11.78
CA THR A 48 0.82 13.52 -10.75
C THR A 48 1.04 12.01 -10.66
N ALA A 49 1.21 11.32 -11.79
CA ALA A 49 1.55 9.91 -11.81
C ALA A 49 2.90 9.63 -11.10
N GLU A 50 3.93 10.45 -11.34
CA GLU A 50 5.21 10.36 -10.63
C GLU A 50 5.03 10.51 -9.12
N THR A 51 4.28 11.52 -8.68
CA THR A 51 4.02 11.74 -7.25
C THR A 51 3.32 10.54 -6.63
N TRP A 52 2.32 9.96 -7.29
CA TRP A 52 1.62 8.77 -6.80
C TRP A 52 2.52 7.55 -6.71
N VAL A 53 3.31 7.27 -7.76
CA VAL A 53 4.22 6.13 -7.77
C VAL A 53 5.24 6.26 -6.63
N ARG A 54 5.89 7.43 -6.47
CA ARG A 54 6.83 7.67 -5.36
C ARG A 54 6.18 7.53 -3.99
N LEU A 55 4.94 8.00 -3.84
CA LEU A 55 4.20 7.87 -2.59
C LEU A 55 3.88 6.40 -2.28
N ILE A 56 3.47 5.63 -3.28
CA ILE A 56 3.20 4.19 -3.16
C ILE A 56 4.49 3.45 -2.77
N GLU A 57 5.60 3.71 -3.46
CA GLU A 57 6.91 3.13 -3.14
C GLU A 57 7.34 3.48 -1.70
N TYR A 58 7.18 4.75 -1.31
CA TYR A 58 7.48 5.17 0.05
C TYR A 58 6.65 4.40 1.07
N ILE A 59 5.33 4.30 0.88
CA ILE A 59 4.40 3.56 1.76
C ILE A 59 4.77 2.08 1.82
N GLN A 60 5.03 1.43 0.67
CA GLN A 60 5.44 0.02 0.61
C GLN A 60 6.75 -0.25 1.36
N SER A 61 7.62 0.77 1.46
CA SER A 61 8.88 0.70 2.18
C SER A 61 8.77 0.93 3.69
N GLN A 62 7.60 1.35 4.20
CA GLN A 62 7.37 1.57 5.63
C GLN A 62 6.92 0.29 6.36
N PRO A 63 7.03 0.26 7.70
CA PRO A 63 6.34 -0.72 8.53
C PRO A 63 4.82 -0.75 8.30
N ARG A 64 4.26 -1.93 8.07
CA ARG A 64 2.82 -2.20 8.05
C ARG A 64 2.14 -1.74 9.35
N ILE A 65 0.96 -1.17 9.18
CA ILE A 65 0.09 -0.73 10.26
C ILE A 65 -1.31 -1.31 10.10
N LYS A 66 -2.03 -1.41 11.20
CA LYS A 66 -3.47 -1.68 11.27
C LYS A 66 -4.15 -0.49 11.91
N VAL A 67 -5.28 -0.09 11.36
CA VAL A 67 -6.11 0.98 11.91
C VAL A 67 -7.40 0.36 12.43
N THR A 68 -7.64 0.49 13.73
CA THR A 68 -8.82 -0.06 14.41
C THR A 68 -9.63 1.07 14.99
N LYS A 69 -10.93 1.13 14.69
CA LYS A 69 -11.86 2.09 15.30
C LYS A 69 -12.55 1.44 16.49
N MET A 70 -12.47 2.06 17.67
CA MET A 70 -13.13 1.61 18.89
C MET A 70 -13.92 2.78 19.47
N GLY A 71 -15.26 2.72 19.34
CA GLY A 71 -16.14 3.83 19.70
C GLY A 71 -15.85 5.10 18.87
N SER A 72 -15.59 6.22 19.56
CA SER A 72 -15.23 7.50 18.95
C SER A 72 -13.73 7.62 18.62
N SER A 73 -12.90 6.69 19.10
CA SER A 73 -11.45 6.73 18.96
C SER A 73 -10.95 5.87 17.79
N THR A 74 -9.85 6.29 17.19
CA THR A 74 -9.13 5.54 16.14
C THR A 74 -7.73 5.23 16.64
N PHE A 75 -7.38 3.95 16.64
CA PHE A 75 -6.09 3.44 17.09
C PHE A 75 -5.26 2.99 15.89
N ILE A 76 -3.94 3.20 15.97
CA ILE A 76 -2.98 2.77 14.96
C ILE A 76 -2.02 1.78 15.64
N GLU A 77 -2.05 0.54 15.20
CA GLU A 77 -1.19 -0.54 15.65
C GLU A 77 -0.09 -0.77 14.62
N LYS A 78 1.16 -0.88 15.06
CA LYS A 78 2.26 -1.31 14.17
C LYS A 78 2.25 -2.82 14.11
N LEU A 79 2.02 -3.37 12.92
CA LEU A 79 2.04 -4.82 12.70
C LEU A 79 3.46 -5.35 12.51
N GLU A 80 4.39 -4.49 12.10
CA GLU A 80 5.79 -4.83 11.98
C GLU A 80 6.67 -3.74 12.58
N ASN A 81 7.86 -4.13 13.04
CA ASN A 81 8.90 -3.20 13.46
C ASN A 81 9.87 -2.93 12.28
N ARG A 82 10.84 -2.03 12.49
CA ARG A 82 11.82 -1.67 11.46
C ARG A 82 12.64 -2.87 10.97
N TYR A 83 12.97 -3.81 11.86
CA TYR A 83 13.73 -5.01 11.52
C TYR A 83 12.93 -5.93 10.58
N LEU A 84 11.68 -6.20 10.89
CA LEU A 84 10.78 -6.95 10.01
C LEU A 84 10.60 -6.29 8.63
N SER A 85 10.43 -4.96 8.59
CA SER A 85 10.36 -4.22 7.33
C SER A 85 11.65 -4.36 6.49
N MET A 86 12.82 -4.37 7.15
CA MET A 86 14.11 -4.61 6.49
C MET A 86 14.21 -6.02 5.91
N LEU A 87 13.81 -7.05 6.67
CA LEU A 87 13.80 -8.43 6.18
C LEU A 87 12.91 -8.58 4.94
N ARG A 88 11.71 -7.98 4.95
CA ARG A 88 10.81 -7.97 3.78
C ARG A 88 11.44 -7.35 2.53
N LYS A 89 12.19 -6.25 2.69
CA LYS A 89 12.93 -5.64 1.58
C LYS A 89 13.99 -6.60 1.03
N ARG A 90 14.74 -7.25 1.92
CA ARG A 90 15.79 -8.21 1.56
C ARG A 90 15.22 -9.46 0.86
N ILE A 91 14.02 -9.92 1.22
CA ILE A 91 13.32 -11.03 0.53
C ILE A 91 13.04 -10.69 -0.95
N LEU A 92 12.81 -9.42 -1.28
CA LEU A 92 12.51 -8.97 -2.65
C LEU A 92 13.75 -8.50 -3.43
N ASP A 93 14.92 -8.50 -2.79
CA ASP A 93 16.16 -8.04 -3.40
C ASP A 93 16.69 -9.07 -4.41
N SER A 94 16.60 -8.72 -5.70
CA SER A 94 17.06 -9.58 -6.79
C SER A 94 18.58 -9.69 -6.92
N SER A 95 19.35 -8.87 -6.18
CA SER A 95 20.81 -8.99 -6.12
C SER A 95 21.29 -10.15 -5.24
N LEU A 96 20.41 -10.69 -4.40
CA LEU A 96 20.69 -11.82 -3.52
C LEU A 96 20.36 -13.16 -4.18
N SER A 97 21.09 -14.20 -3.79
CA SER A 97 20.79 -15.56 -4.22
C SER A 97 19.43 -16.02 -3.69
N LEU A 98 18.79 -16.96 -4.40
CA LEU A 98 17.54 -17.56 -3.93
C LEU A 98 17.69 -18.16 -2.52
N LYS A 99 18.83 -18.79 -2.22
CA LYS A 99 19.13 -19.34 -0.90
C LYS A 99 19.10 -18.27 0.20
N GLU A 100 19.75 -17.12 -0.02
CA GLU A 100 19.75 -16.01 0.94
C GLU A 100 18.37 -15.40 1.13
N ARG A 101 17.60 -15.28 0.04
CA ARG A 101 16.22 -14.77 0.09
C ARG A 101 15.30 -15.72 0.87
N THR A 102 15.43 -17.03 0.66
CA THR A 102 14.70 -18.06 1.41
C THR A 102 15.05 -18.01 2.90
N GLN A 103 16.35 -17.97 3.24
CA GLN A 103 16.76 -17.85 4.64
C GLN A 103 16.20 -16.59 5.30
N THR A 104 16.24 -15.46 4.59
CA THR A 104 15.67 -14.19 5.08
C THR A 104 14.15 -14.31 5.31
N MET A 105 13.45 -15.08 4.48
CA MET A 105 12.03 -15.36 4.65
C MET A 105 11.75 -16.20 5.89
N ASP A 106 12.56 -17.23 6.15
CA ASP A 106 12.48 -18.02 7.38
C ASP A 106 12.73 -17.15 8.62
N ASP A 107 13.75 -16.28 8.58
CA ASP A 107 14.05 -15.33 9.66
C ASP A 107 12.87 -14.37 9.90
N TYR A 108 12.22 -13.89 8.83
CA TYR A 108 11.06 -13.02 8.91
C TYR A 108 9.87 -13.71 9.58
N ILE A 109 9.56 -14.95 9.19
CA ILE A 109 8.46 -15.74 9.77
C ILE A 109 8.76 -16.04 11.24
N ASN A 110 9.98 -16.47 11.58
CA ASN A 110 10.38 -16.76 12.96
C ASN A 110 10.28 -15.51 13.85
N ALA A 111 10.66 -14.35 13.34
CA ALA A 111 10.53 -13.08 14.06
C ALA A 111 9.06 -12.69 14.30
N LEU A 112 8.17 -12.91 13.31
CA LEU A 112 6.73 -12.68 13.48
C LEU A 112 6.14 -13.59 14.56
N LEU A 113 6.41 -14.90 14.50
CA LEU A 113 5.95 -15.87 15.50
C LEU A 113 6.46 -15.55 16.91
N THR A 114 7.68 -15.02 17.01
CA THR A 114 8.25 -14.61 18.30
C THR A 114 7.51 -13.40 18.87
N LEU A 115 7.17 -12.41 18.05
CA LEU A 115 6.39 -11.26 18.50
C LEU A 115 4.98 -11.65 18.95
N GLU A 116 4.32 -12.53 18.20
CA GLU A 116 3.00 -13.05 18.55
C GLU A 116 3.02 -13.76 19.92
N LYS A 117 4.01 -14.63 20.16
CA LYS A 117 4.19 -15.30 21.47
C LYS A 117 4.42 -14.32 22.62
N ILE A 118 5.19 -13.25 22.39
CA ILE A 118 5.44 -12.22 23.41
C ILE A 118 4.15 -11.45 23.71
N GLU A 119 3.36 -11.13 22.69
CA GLU A 119 2.10 -10.43 22.83
C GLU A 119 1.05 -11.28 23.57
N ASP A 120 0.89 -12.54 23.19
CA ASP A 120 0.05 -13.53 23.91
C ASP A 120 0.47 -13.68 25.38
N GLY A 121 1.78 -13.69 25.64
CA GLY A 121 2.34 -13.75 26.99
C GLY A 121 2.06 -12.50 27.83
N ARG A 122 1.93 -11.33 27.20
CA ARG A 122 1.57 -10.06 27.86
C ARG A 122 0.07 -9.96 28.15
N ILE A 123 -0.79 -10.53 27.30
CA ILE A 123 -2.25 -10.49 27.49
C ILE A 123 -2.70 -11.42 28.64
N LYS A 124 -1.90 -12.44 28.97
CA LYS A 124 -2.20 -13.42 30.02
C LYS A 124 -1.69 -13.04 31.43
N GLN A 125 -1.05 -11.88 31.59
CA GLN A 125 -0.61 -11.33 32.89
C GLN A 125 -1.56 -10.23 33.34
#